data_AF-A0A080M784-F1
#
_entry.id   AF-A0A080M784-F1
#
_cell.length_a   1.000
_cell.length_b   1.000
_cell.length_c   1.000
_cell.angle_alpha   90.00
_cell.angle_beta   90.00
_cell.angle_gamma   90.00
#
_symmetry.space_group_name_H-M   'P 1'
#
loop_
_entity.id
_entity.type
_entity.pdbx_description
1 polymer ?
#
loop_
_entity_poly.entity_id
_entity_poly.type
_entity_poly.pdbx_seq_one_letter_code
_entity_poly.pdbx_strand_id
1 'polypeptide(L)'
;MNRHRICTLFAVLAGSLLPQAASAGPAADAIVDGVLMPAWLERRGVRQELTPGMVLQNRDRVISGPAARVRIRLGDGSTVGMAADSQLDLNALGVRAEQVFTAALDVQQGAVRFSTGAFARDHRQRAVNLRVGTLTAGIRGTDVWGRADAQGDRICLLEGSIAVLHPLAEAQQMDAGPSCYLAPKGAAPTPVEAITAGDLALLAAQTALPTAPPLAVPTGTLPAASRHATRSGRWAVELATLDNEAATLSLYDRARAAGYPVRIMPRATAGSGYDYTVRLTQLPTQSDAAALAAQIAQSLQIALPIVVHH
;
A
#
# COMPACT_ATOMS: atom_id res chain seq x y z
N MET A 1 -71.43 -10.66 -53.59
CA MET A 1 -71.07 -9.35 -52.99
C MET A 1 -69.73 -9.52 -52.29
N ASN A 2 -68.63 -9.28 -53.00
CA ASN A 2 -67.86 -8.03 -52.96
C ASN A 2 -67.15 -7.82 -51.60
N ARG A 3 -65.84 -8.14 -51.53
CA ARG A 3 -64.72 -7.20 -51.26
C ARG A 3 -63.48 -7.88 -50.63
N HIS A 4 -62.38 -7.80 -51.38
CA HIS A 4 -60.98 -7.46 -51.02
C HIS A 4 -60.39 -8.01 -49.71
N ARG A 5 -59.39 -8.92 -49.83
CA ARG A 5 -57.93 -8.64 -49.72
C ARG A 5 -57.50 -7.99 -48.40
N ILE A 6 -56.74 -8.72 -47.58
CA ILE A 6 -55.55 -8.24 -46.85
C ILE A 6 -54.65 -9.47 -46.62
N CYS A 7 -53.48 -9.47 -47.28
CA CYS A 7 -52.35 -10.33 -46.92
C CYS A 7 -51.65 -9.70 -45.72
N THR A 8 -51.77 -10.30 -44.55
CA THR A 8 -50.98 -9.91 -43.37
C THR A 8 -49.65 -10.67 -43.38
N LEU A 9 -48.58 -9.96 -43.76
CA LEU A 9 -47.20 -10.36 -43.52
C LEU A 9 -46.96 -10.46 -42.01
N PHE A 10 -46.63 -11.65 -41.53
CA PHE A 10 -46.07 -11.84 -40.19
C PHE A 10 -44.58 -11.46 -40.21
N ALA A 11 -44.26 -10.25 -39.77
CA ALA A 11 -42.89 -9.83 -39.52
C ALA A 11 -42.42 -10.39 -38.17
N VAL A 12 -41.62 -11.45 -38.20
CA VAL A 12 -40.93 -12.00 -37.04
C VAL A 12 -39.77 -11.05 -36.68
N LEU A 13 -39.95 -10.22 -35.64
CA LEU A 13 -38.87 -9.47 -35.03
C LEU A 13 -38.00 -10.44 -34.20
N ALA A 14 -36.92 -10.93 -34.80
CA ALA A 14 -35.85 -11.61 -34.06
C ALA A 14 -35.02 -10.55 -33.31
N GLY A 15 -35.27 -10.40 -32.01
CA GLY A 15 -34.48 -9.55 -31.12
C GLY A 15 -33.06 -10.12 -30.97
N SER A 16 -32.11 -9.57 -31.72
CA SER A 16 -30.69 -9.86 -31.58
C SER A 16 -30.16 -9.26 -30.26
N LEU A 17 -30.07 -10.10 -29.24
CA LEU A 17 -29.29 -9.82 -28.02
C LEU A 17 -27.80 -9.85 -28.40
N LEU A 18 -27.24 -8.68 -28.71
CA LEU A 18 -25.79 -8.51 -28.81
C LEU A 18 -25.20 -8.65 -27.39
N PRO A 19 -24.28 -9.60 -27.15
CA PRO A 19 -23.57 -9.65 -25.88
C PRO A 19 -22.74 -8.37 -25.74
N GLN A 20 -23.08 -7.55 -24.74
CA GLN A 20 -22.25 -6.43 -24.32
C GLN A 20 -20.90 -6.99 -23.87
N ALA A 21 -19.87 -6.77 -24.68
CA ALA A 21 -18.51 -6.97 -24.25
C ALA A 21 -18.28 -6.09 -23.01
N ALA A 22 -18.11 -6.73 -21.85
CA ALA A 22 -17.67 -6.03 -20.65
C ALA A 22 -16.30 -5.44 -20.98
N SER A 23 -16.25 -4.12 -21.18
CA SER A 23 -14.98 -3.40 -21.21
C SER A 23 -14.34 -3.59 -19.84
N ALA A 24 -13.29 -4.43 -19.79
CA ALA A 24 -12.39 -4.42 -18.65
C ALA A 24 -11.87 -2.99 -18.51
N GLY A 25 -12.26 -2.30 -17.44
CA GLY A 25 -11.77 -0.96 -17.16
C GLY A 25 -10.23 -0.95 -17.13
N PRO A 26 -9.59 0.22 -17.34
CA PRO A 26 -8.15 0.31 -17.32
C PRO A 26 -7.60 -0.31 -16.03
N ALA A 27 -6.74 -1.31 -16.17
CA ALA A 27 -6.10 -1.95 -15.03
C ALA A 27 -5.32 -0.88 -14.26
N ALA A 28 -5.51 -0.80 -12.95
CA ALA A 28 -4.84 0.19 -12.14
C ALA A 28 -3.31 -0.04 -12.12
N ASP A 29 -2.55 1.02 -12.36
CA ASP A 29 -1.09 0.98 -12.44
C ASP A 29 -0.40 0.77 -11.08
N ALA A 30 -1.08 1.13 -9.99
CA ALA A 30 -0.63 0.89 -8.64
C ALA A 30 -1.82 0.85 -7.67
N ILE A 31 -1.82 -0.12 -6.76
CA ILE A 31 -2.88 -0.33 -5.76
C ILE A 31 -2.23 -0.55 -4.39
N VAL A 32 -2.79 0.08 -3.35
CA VAL A 32 -2.44 -0.22 -1.96
C VAL A 32 -2.96 -1.60 -1.59
N ASP A 33 -2.07 -2.55 -1.34
CA ASP A 33 -2.44 -3.93 -1.01
C ASP A 33 -2.69 -4.11 0.49
N GLY A 34 -1.90 -3.46 1.34
CA GLY A 34 -2.04 -3.57 2.78
C GLY A 34 -1.42 -2.38 3.52
N VAL A 35 -2.01 -2.06 4.66
CA VAL A 35 -1.60 -0.96 5.53
C VAL A 35 -1.62 -1.41 6.98
N LEU A 36 -0.48 -1.29 7.64
CA LEU A 36 -0.35 -1.17 9.09
C LEU A 36 -0.27 0.33 9.39
N MET A 37 -1.24 0.82 10.15
CA MET A 37 -1.48 2.24 10.37
C MET A 37 -0.53 2.86 11.42
N PRO A 38 -0.40 4.20 11.43
CA PRO A 38 -1.04 5.20 10.55
C PRO A 38 -0.29 5.39 9.23
N ALA A 39 -1.03 5.69 8.17
CA ALA A 39 -0.46 6.05 6.88
C ALA A 39 -1.38 7.03 6.13
N TRP A 40 -0.79 7.81 5.22
CA TRP A 40 -1.48 8.83 4.46
C TRP A 40 -1.16 8.75 2.98
N LEU A 41 -2.13 9.15 2.17
CA LEU A 41 -1.96 9.56 0.78
C LEU A 41 -2.04 11.08 0.73
N GLU A 42 -1.03 11.71 0.15
CA GLU A 42 -1.08 13.12 -0.24
C GLU A 42 -1.22 13.22 -1.76
N ARG A 43 -2.32 13.81 -2.21
CA ARG A 43 -2.65 13.99 -3.62
C ARG A 43 -3.09 15.42 -3.85
N ARG A 44 -2.38 16.13 -4.74
CA ARG A 44 -2.68 17.53 -5.09
C ARG A 44 -2.75 18.45 -3.85
N GLY A 45 -1.84 18.24 -2.89
CA GLY A 45 -1.78 19.00 -1.65
C GLY A 45 -2.83 18.63 -0.59
N VAL A 46 -3.72 17.68 -0.88
CA VAL A 46 -4.68 17.17 0.11
C VAL A 46 -4.15 15.88 0.69
N ARG A 47 -4.03 15.85 2.02
CA ARG A 47 -3.67 14.65 2.78
C ARG A 47 -4.92 13.94 3.27
N GLN A 48 -5.01 12.65 2.99
CA GLN A 48 -6.07 11.76 3.48
C GLN A 48 -5.46 10.46 3.99
N GLU A 49 -6.19 9.71 4.81
CA GLU A 49 -5.74 8.42 5.30
C GLU A 49 -5.55 7.42 4.16
N LEU A 50 -4.52 6.59 4.28
CA LEU A 50 -4.24 5.53 3.32
C LEU A 50 -4.99 4.26 3.71
N THR A 51 -5.76 3.70 2.78
CA THR A 51 -6.51 2.47 3.01
C THR A 51 -6.20 1.40 1.96
N PRO A 52 -6.23 0.11 2.33
CA PRO A 52 -6.14 -0.98 1.37
C PRO A 52 -7.19 -0.87 0.27
N GLY A 53 -6.79 -1.13 -0.98
CA GLY A 53 -7.62 -1.04 -2.17
C GLY A 53 -7.63 0.31 -2.87
N MET A 54 -7.03 1.36 -2.28
CA MET A 54 -6.88 2.64 -2.97
C MET A 54 -5.98 2.51 -4.20
N VAL A 55 -6.43 3.12 -5.31
CA VAL A 55 -5.64 3.24 -6.54
C VAL A 55 -4.75 4.47 -6.44
N LEU A 56 -3.45 4.25 -6.61
CA LEU A 56 -2.44 5.31 -6.64
C LEU A 56 -2.28 5.83 -8.08
N GLN A 57 -1.95 7.10 -8.18
CA GLN A 57 -1.84 7.87 -9.43
C GLN A 57 -0.48 8.53 -9.53
N ASN A 58 -0.16 9.02 -10.72
CA ASN A 58 1.01 9.87 -10.92
C ASN A 58 0.94 11.11 -10.02
N ARG A 59 2.08 11.45 -9.41
CA ARG A 59 2.28 12.56 -8.45
C ARG A 59 1.60 12.35 -7.09
N ASP A 60 1.24 11.12 -6.78
CA ASP A 60 0.85 10.76 -5.43
C ASP A 60 2.08 10.62 -4.54
N ARG A 61 1.93 11.03 -3.28
CA ARG A 61 2.89 10.78 -2.22
C ARG A 61 2.27 9.89 -1.17
N VAL A 62 2.90 8.74 -0.91
CA VAL A 62 2.52 7.85 0.18
C VAL A 62 3.44 8.12 1.37
N ILE A 63 2.83 8.26 2.55
CA ILE A 63 3.53 8.59 3.79
C ILE A 63 3.15 7.53 4.83
N SER A 64 4.12 6.87 5.44
CA SER A 64 3.92 5.97 6.56
C SER A 64 4.33 6.66 7.85
N GLY A 65 3.55 6.50 8.91
CA GLY A 65 3.85 7.06 10.22
C GLY A 65 4.67 6.11 11.11
N PRO A 66 4.73 6.40 12.42
CA PRO A 66 5.43 5.58 13.38
C PRO A 66 4.86 4.16 13.43
N ALA A 67 5.74 3.17 13.48
CA ALA A 67 5.41 1.74 13.47
C ALA A 67 4.59 1.25 12.25
N ALA A 68 4.30 2.11 11.27
CA ALA A 68 3.49 1.76 10.12
C ALA A 68 4.25 0.87 9.12
N ARG A 69 3.49 0.18 8.28
CA ARG A 69 3.98 -0.56 7.11
C ARG A 69 2.98 -0.40 5.98
N VAL A 70 3.46 -0.22 4.77
CA VAL A 70 2.60 -0.14 3.58
C VAL A 70 3.11 -1.11 2.54
N ARG A 71 2.21 -1.84 1.89
CA ARG A 71 2.54 -2.61 0.68
C ARG A 71 1.71 -2.08 -0.48
N ILE A 72 2.41 -1.74 -1.55
CA ILE A 72 1.84 -1.31 -2.82
C ILE A 72 2.12 -2.42 -3.83
N ARG A 73 1.13 -2.77 -4.63
CA ARG A 73 1.28 -3.64 -5.79
C ARG A 73 1.16 -2.81 -7.06
N LEU A 74 2.17 -2.91 -7.92
CA LEU A 74 2.24 -2.22 -9.20
C LEU A 74 1.54 -3.04 -10.29
N GLY A 75 1.18 -2.39 -11.40
CA GLY A 75 0.50 -2.99 -12.55
C GLY A 75 1.35 -4.04 -13.28
N ASP A 76 2.68 -3.98 -13.14
CA ASP A 76 3.59 -5.03 -13.61
C ASP A 76 3.64 -6.27 -12.69
N GLY A 77 2.94 -6.24 -11.56
CA GLY A 77 2.93 -7.29 -10.54
C GLY A 77 4.05 -7.18 -9.51
N SER A 78 4.94 -6.21 -9.63
CA SER A 78 5.98 -5.92 -8.63
C SER A 78 5.35 -5.35 -7.35
N THR A 79 6.06 -5.50 -6.23
CA THR A 79 5.62 -4.97 -4.93
C THR A 79 6.60 -3.96 -4.37
N VAL A 80 6.07 -2.89 -3.78
CA VAL A 80 6.82 -1.91 -3.00
C VAL A 80 6.37 -2.01 -1.54
N GLY A 81 7.24 -2.47 -0.65
CA GLY A 81 7.05 -2.44 0.79
C GLY A 81 7.69 -1.19 1.38
N MET A 82 6.98 -0.46 2.22
CA MET A 82 7.47 0.72 2.93
C MET A 82 7.56 0.42 4.42
N ALA A 83 8.66 0.85 5.03
CA ALA A 83 8.88 0.81 6.47
C ALA A 83 8.06 1.89 7.19
N ALA A 84 8.25 2.01 8.51
CA ALA A 84 7.74 3.15 9.28
C ALA A 84 8.46 4.44 8.86
N ASP A 85 7.82 5.58 9.13
CA ASP A 85 8.42 6.91 8.97
C ASP A 85 9.03 7.14 7.58
N SER A 86 8.34 6.66 6.54
CA SER A 86 8.82 6.65 5.16
C SER A 86 7.95 7.49 4.24
N GLN A 87 8.57 8.11 3.23
CA GLN A 87 7.91 8.91 2.21
C GLN A 87 8.31 8.43 0.82
N LEU A 88 7.31 8.09 0.01
CA LEU A 88 7.47 7.60 -1.35
C LEU A 88 6.62 8.44 -2.31
N ASP A 89 7.26 9.10 -3.26
CA ASP A 89 6.59 9.73 -4.39
C ASP A 89 6.49 8.75 -5.57
N LEU A 90 5.30 8.66 -6.16
CA LEU A 90 5.04 7.81 -7.32
C LEU A 90 4.85 8.66 -8.58
N ASN A 91 5.72 8.45 -9.56
CA ASN A 91 5.72 9.17 -10.82
C ASN A 91 5.87 8.21 -12.00
N ALA A 92 5.62 8.71 -13.20
CA ALA A 92 5.70 7.97 -14.45
C ALA A 92 4.99 6.60 -14.44
N LEU A 93 4.00 6.37 -13.57
CA LEU A 93 3.16 5.18 -13.53
C LEU A 93 2.40 5.06 -14.85
N GLY A 94 2.39 3.85 -15.39
CA GLY A 94 1.60 3.51 -16.57
C GLY A 94 2.32 2.56 -17.51
N VAL A 95 1.60 2.18 -18.55
CA VAL A 95 2.17 1.50 -19.72
C VAL A 95 2.43 2.56 -20.80
N ARG A 96 3.61 2.48 -21.43
CA ARG A 96 4.02 3.37 -22.53
C ARG A 96 4.00 2.61 -23.86
N ALA A 97 4.46 3.28 -24.92
CA ALA A 97 4.66 2.65 -26.23
C ALA A 97 5.39 1.31 -26.08
N GLU A 98 5.07 0.34 -26.95
CA GLU A 98 5.65 -1.02 -26.92
C GLU A 98 5.27 -1.86 -25.69
N GLN A 99 4.20 -1.51 -24.99
CA GLN A 99 3.70 -2.24 -23.81
C GLN A 99 4.71 -2.28 -22.64
N VAL A 100 5.62 -1.30 -22.59
CA VAL A 100 6.59 -1.16 -21.52
C VAL A 100 5.92 -0.58 -20.27
N PHE A 101 5.95 -1.30 -19.15
CA PHE A 101 5.52 -0.74 -17.87
C PHE A 101 6.58 0.23 -17.34
N THR A 102 6.17 1.43 -16.93
CA THR A 102 7.05 2.45 -16.39
C THR A 102 6.64 2.85 -14.98
N ALA A 103 7.65 3.10 -14.13
CA ALA A 103 7.46 3.70 -12.82
C ALA A 103 8.74 4.42 -12.38
N ALA A 104 8.59 5.61 -11.80
CA ALA A 104 9.63 6.32 -11.09
C ALA A 104 9.21 6.42 -9.62
N LEU A 105 9.92 5.69 -8.77
CA LEU A 105 9.70 5.58 -7.34
C LEU A 105 10.76 6.41 -6.63
N ASP A 106 10.38 7.48 -5.96
CA ASP A 106 11.32 8.38 -5.29
C ASP A 106 11.14 8.32 -3.78
N VAL A 107 12.17 7.85 -3.09
CA VAL A 107 12.22 7.67 -1.64
C VAL A 107 12.93 8.86 -1.04
N GLN A 108 12.12 9.79 -0.53
CA GLN A 108 12.61 11.01 0.08
C GLN A 108 13.16 10.76 1.49
N GLN A 109 12.54 9.83 2.20
CA GLN A 109 12.88 9.48 3.58
C GLN A 109 12.41 8.06 3.90
N GLY A 110 13.13 7.39 4.81
CA GLY A 110 12.77 6.10 5.35
C GLY A 110 13.23 4.96 4.44
N ALA A 111 12.68 3.77 4.65
CA ALA A 111 13.13 2.56 3.99
C ALA A 111 12.03 1.93 3.13
N VAL A 112 12.42 1.42 1.97
CA VAL A 112 11.54 0.67 1.07
C VAL A 112 12.22 -0.61 0.58
N ARG A 113 11.40 -1.57 0.17
CA ARG A 113 11.84 -2.73 -0.61
C ARG A 113 11.02 -2.80 -1.88
N PHE A 114 11.72 -2.91 -3.00
CA PHE A 114 11.11 -3.23 -4.28
C PHE A 114 11.43 -4.68 -4.61
N SER A 115 10.40 -5.48 -4.91
CA SER A 115 10.57 -6.87 -5.32
C SER A 115 9.81 -7.12 -6.61
N THR A 116 10.51 -7.64 -7.62
CA THR A 116 9.88 -8.02 -8.88
C THR A 116 9.08 -9.31 -8.72
N GLY A 117 7.81 -9.31 -9.14
CA GLY A 117 6.97 -10.52 -9.06
C GLY A 117 7.48 -11.65 -9.96
N ALA A 118 7.35 -12.90 -9.51
CA ALA A 118 7.86 -14.09 -10.20
C ALA A 118 7.36 -14.20 -11.66
N PHE A 119 6.08 -13.94 -11.90
CA PHE A 119 5.46 -13.98 -13.25
C PHE A 119 5.82 -12.77 -14.13
N ALA A 120 6.42 -11.74 -13.56
CA ALA A 120 6.79 -10.55 -14.31
C ALA A 120 8.16 -10.72 -15.00
N ARG A 121 9.02 -11.62 -14.50
CA ARG A 121 10.40 -11.77 -14.98
C ARG A 121 10.48 -12.22 -16.44
N ASP A 122 9.49 -12.96 -16.95
CA ASP A 122 9.59 -13.59 -18.27
C ASP A 122 8.96 -12.83 -19.44
N HIS A 123 8.00 -11.89 -19.23
CA HIS A 123 7.15 -11.45 -20.36
C HIS A 123 6.71 -9.97 -20.41
N ARG A 124 7.32 -9.05 -19.66
CA ARG A 124 7.04 -7.60 -19.84
C ARG A 124 8.31 -6.76 -19.84
N GLN A 125 8.51 -6.00 -20.92
CA GLN A 125 9.48 -4.92 -20.91
C GLN A 125 9.10 -3.93 -19.82
N ARG A 126 10.08 -3.47 -19.04
CA ARG A 126 9.85 -2.51 -17.96
C ARG A 126 10.97 -1.48 -17.90
N ALA A 127 10.59 -0.29 -17.49
CA ALA A 127 11.51 0.77 -17.11
C ALA A 127 11.07 1.30 -15.74
N VAL A 128 11.53 0.61 -14.69
CA VAL A 128 11.29 1.02 -13.31
C VAL A 128 12.58 1.61 -12.75
N ASN A 129 12.51 2.83 -12.22
CA ASN A 129 13.61 3.49 -11.55
C ASN A 129 13.25 3.67 -10.07
N LEU A 130 14.16 3.26 -9.18
CA LEU A 130 14.08 3.49 -7.75
C LEU A 130 15.14 4.53 -7.38
N ARG A 131 14.70 5.73 -6.99
CA ARG A 131 15.56 6.77 -6.44
C ARG A 131 15.45 6.75 -4.92
N VAL A 132 16.61 6.74 -4.25
CA VAL A 132 16.74 6.74 -2.80
C VAL A 132 17.70 7.87 -2.45
N GLY A 133 17.15 9.04 -2.12
CA GLY A 133 17.92 10.27 -1.95
C GLY A 133 18.79 10.59 -3.18
N THR A 134 20.11 10.47 -3.06
CA THR A 134 21.06 10.72 -4.16
C THR A 134 21.31 9.49 -5.05
N LEU A 135 20.97 8.29 -4.60
CA LEU A 135 21.20 7.05 -5.34
C LEU A 135 20.01 6.75 -6.27
N THR A 136 20.28 6.40 -7.52
CA THR A 136 19.23 5.97 -8.46
C THR A 136 19.57 4.61 -9.05
N ALA A 137 18.70 3.62 -8.85
CA ALA A 137 18.83 2.28 -9.38
C ALA A 137 17.82 2.02 -10.50
N GLY A 138 18.30 1.52 -11.63
CA GLY A 138 17.45 0.97 -12.68
C GLY A 138 17.06 -0.48 -12.35
N ILE A 139 15.77 -0.78 -12.31
CA ILE A 139 15.24 -2.06 -11.87
C ILE A 139 14.77 -2.91 -13.05
N ARG A 140 15.41 -4.07 -13.21
CA ARG A 140 15.11 -5.07 -14.25
C ARG A 140 15.11 -6.47 -13.63
N GLY A 141 13.99 -6.89 -13.05
CA GLY A 141 13.86 -8.25 -12.54
C GLY A 141 14.61 -8.53 -11.23
N THR A 142 14.74 -7.54 -10.36
CA THR A 142 15.52 -7.64 -9.12
C THR A 142 14.67 -7.53 -7.85
N ASP A 143 15.33 -7.79 -6.73
CA ASP A 143 14.87 -7.49 -5.38
C ASP A 143 15.89 -6.58 -4.70
N VAL A 144 15.44 -5.39 -4.32
CA VAL A 144 16.28 -4.33 -3.77
C VAL A 144 15.64 -3.72 -2.54
N TRP A 145 16.47 -3.42 -1.56
CA TRP A 145 16.10 -2.61 -0.41
C TRP A 145 16.81 -1.26 -0.50
N GLY A 146 16.15 -0.18 -0.08
CA GLY A 146 16.74 1.14 -0.07
C GLY A 146 16.30 1.95 1.13
N ARG A 147 17.18 2.82 1.63
CA ARG A 147 16.86 3.77 2.69
C ARG A 147 17.53 5.12 2.46
N ALA A 148 16.76 6.18 2.68
CA ALA A 148 17.22 7.55 2.73
C ALA A 148 16.96 8.12 4.14
N ASP A 149 18.01 8.60 4.80
CA ASP A 149 17.89 9.23 6.13
C ASP A 149 18.91 10.36 6.30
N ALA A 150 19.03 10.92 7.51
CA ALA A 150 19.98 12.01 7.78
C ALA A 150 21.46 11.59 7.71
N GLN A 151 21.78 10.29 7.83
CA GLN A 151 23.15 9.77 7.78
C GLN A 151 23.61 9.56 6.34
N GLY A 152 22.70 9.13 5.47
CA GLY A 152 23.02 8.86 4.07
C GLY A 152 21.92 8.15 3.33
N ASP A 153 22.26 7.79 2.10
CA ASP A 153 21.43 7.01 1.21
C ASP A 153 22.07 5.65 1.00
N ARG A 154 21.29 4.58 1.12
CA ARG A 154 21.79 3.21 0.99
C ARG A 154 20.87 2.44 0.06
N ILE A 155 21.45 1.70 -0.88
CA ILE A 155 20.75 0.70 -1.69
C ILE A 155 21.43 -0.64 -1.47
N CYS A 156 20.65 -1.67 -1.21
CA CYS A 156 21.11 -3.04 -1.07
C CYS A 156 20.45 -3.92 -2.13
N LEU A 157 21.26 -4.62 -2.90
CA LEU A 157 20.83 -5.66 -3.82
C LEU A 157 20.64 -6.95 -3.03
N LEU A 158 19.41 -7.47 -3.02
CA LEU A 158 19.08 -8.73 -2.36
C LEU A 158 19.16 -9.89 -3.35
N GLU A 159 18.63 -9.69 -4.57
CA GLU A 159 18.63 -10.68 -5.66
C GLU A 159 18.66 -9.98 -7.03
N GLY A 160 19.39 -10.54 -7.99
CA GLY A 160 19.45 -10.08 -9.38
C GLY A 160 20.63 -9.17 -9.67
N SER A 161 20.46 -8.15 -10.53
CA SER A 161 21.50 -7.19 -10.89
C SER A 161 20.95 -5.78 -11.14
N ILE A 162 21.62 -4.76 -10.64
CA ILE A 162 21.25 -3.34 -10.83
C ILE A 162 22.47 -2.51 -11.23
N ALA A 163 22.22 -1.44 -11.98
CA ALA A 163 23.15 -0.33 -12.12
C ALA A 163 22.68 0.81 -11.22
N VAL A 164 23.56 1.29 -10.35
CA VAL A 164 23.31 2.38 -9.42
C VAL A 164 24.07 3.61 -9.85
N LEU A 165 23.37 4.74 -9.95
CA LEU A 165 23.92 6.04 -10.31
C LEU A 165 23.99 6.94 -9.07
N HIS A 166 25.08 7.70 -8.96
CA HIS A 166 25.24 8.77 -7.98
C HIS A 166 25.83 10.01 -8.67
N PRO A 167 25.41 11.25 -8.34
CA PRO A 167 25.89 12.45 -9.04
C PRO A 167 27.40 12.70 -8.97
N LEU A 168 28.07 12.18 -7.94
CA LEU A 168 29.51 12.37 -7.69
C LEU A 168 30.37 11.15 -8.02
N ALA A 169 29.81 10.12 -8.65
CA ALA A 169 30.53 8.90 -8.97
C ALA A 169 30.11 8.35 -10.33
N GLU A 170 30.94 7.49 -10.91
CA GLU A 170 30.55 6.72 -12.09
C GLU A 170 29.46 5.70 -11.75
N ALA A 171 28.79 5.19 -12.78
CA ALA A 171 27.77 4.17 -12.62
C ALA A 171 28.35 2.90 -11.98
N GLN A 172 27.82 2.50 -10.83
CA GLN A 172 28.22 1.29 -10.12
C GLN A 172 27.33 0.13 -10.54
N GLN A 173 27.90 -0.90 -11.14
CA GLN A 173 27.20 -2.17 -11.37
C GLN A 173 27.21 -3.01 -10.08
N MET A 174 26.07 -3.58 -9.73
CA MET A 174 25.92 -4.55 -8.64
C MET A 174 25.21 -5.79 -9.19
N ASP A 175 25.91 -6.93 -9.21
CA ASP A 175 25.43 -8.22 -9.71
C ASP A 175 25.79 -9.39 -8.77
N ALA A 176 26.66 -9.17 -7.78
CA ALA A 176 26.91 -10.06 -6.68
C ALA A 176 25.98 -9.73 -5.49
N GLY A 177 24.87 -10.47 -5.36
CA GLY A 177 23.97 -10.39 -4.21
C GLY A 177 24.31 -11.43 -3.12
N PRO A 178 24.04 -11.13 -1.83
CA PRO A 178 23.51 -9.88 -1.28
C PRO A 178 24.60 -8.86 -0.94
N SER A 179 24.42 -7.60 -1.34
CA SER A 179 25.39 -6.51 -1.13
C SER A 179 24.74 -5.13 -1.00
N CYS A 180 25.44 -4.16 -0.41
CA CYS A 180 24.97 -2.80 -0.21
C CYS A 180 25.96 -1.76 -0.75
N TYR A 181 25.41 -0.65 -1.22
CA TYR A 181 26.12 0.54 -1.66
C TYR A 181 25.61 1.73 -0.84
N LEU A 182 26.53 2.45 -0.19
CA LEU A 182 26.22 3.53 0.74
C LEU A 182 26.79 4.84 0.21
N ALA A 183 25.96 5.87 0.17
CA ALA A 183 26.34 7.25 -0.08
C ALA A 183 26.11 8.08 1.19
N PRO A 184 27.16 8.39 1.97
CA PRO A 184 27.04 9.32 3.09
C PRO A 184 26.57 10.70 2.62
N LYS A 185 25.88 11.44 3.49
CA LYS A 185 25.39 12.78 3.10
C LYS A 185 26.54 13.73 2.73
N GLY A 186 26.42 14.31 1.53
CA GLY A 186 27.38 15.27 0.99
C GLY A 186 28.69 14.65 0.50
N ALA A 187 28.82 13.33 0.46
CA ALA A 187 30.03 12.64 0.03
C ALA A 187 29.77 11.73 -1.19
N ALA A 188 30.86 11.30 -1.84
CA ALA A 188 30.79 10.23 -2.82
C ALA A 188 30.47 8.88 -2.12
N PRO A 189 29.91 7.91 -2.84
CA PRO A 189 29.59 6.61 -2.25
C PRO A 189 30.83 5.81 -1.87
N THR A 190 30.68 4.95 -0.87
CA THR A 190 31.69 3.97 -0.46
C THR A 190 31.69 2.78 -1.42
N PRO A 191 32.75 1.96 -1.44
CA PRO A 191 32.74 0.69 -2.17
C PRO A 191 31.55 -0.19 -1.80
N VAL A 192 31.13 -1.05 -2.73
CA VAL A 192 30.06 -2.03 -2.50
C VAL A 192 30.53 -3.05 -1.46
N GLU A 193 29.71 -3.30 -0.44
CA GLU A 193 30.00 -4.22 0.66
C GLU A 193 29.03 -5.40 0.63
N ALA A 194 29.54 -6.62 0.75
CA ALA A 194 28.70 -7.80 0.93
C ALA A 194 28.01 -7.75 2.31
N ILE A 195 26.77 -8.23 2.39
CA ILE A 195 26.04 -8.30 3.66
C ILE A 195 25.78 -9.74 4.07
N THR A 196 25.61 -9.96 5.38
CA THR A 196 25.33 -11.30 5.90
C THR A 196 23.87 -11.69 5.67
N ALA A 197 23.57 -12.98 5.78
CA ALA A 197 22.19 -13.47 5.77
C ALA A 197 21.35 -12.89 6.92
N GLY A 198 21.99 -12.61 8.07
CA GLY A 198 21.33 -11.95 9.22
C GLY A 198 20.93 -10.51 8.89
N ASP A 199 21.83 -9.74 8.28
CA ASP A 199 21.55 -8.37 7.84
C ASP A 199 20.44 -8.35 6.78
N LEU A 200 20.50 -9.26 5.81
CA LEU A 200 19.46 -9.43 4.81
C LEU A 200 18.08 -9.66 5.45
N ALA A 201 17.99 -10.54 6.44
CA ALA A 201 16.75 -10.81 7.16
C ALA A 201 16.23 -9.57 7.91
N LEU A 202 17.12 -8.78 8.52
CA LEU A 202 16.76 -7.52 9.18
C LEU A 202 16.19 -6.50 8.18
N LEU A 203 16.85 -6.31 7.04
CA LEU A 203 16.37 -5.39 5.98
C LEU A 203 15.02 -5.83 5.42
N ALA A 204 14.85 -7.13 5.18
CA ALA A 204 13.59 -7.71 4.73
C ALA A 204 12.46 -7.46 5.75
N ALA A 205 12.70 -7.71 7.04
CA ALA A 205 11.72 -7.52 8.10
C ALA A 205 11.31 -6.05 8.31
N GLN A 206 12.22 -5.10 8.03
CA GLN A 206 11.93 -3.67 8.17
C GLN A 206 10.81 -3.18 7.24
N THR A 207 10.60 -3.82 6.09
CA THR A 207 9.65 -3.36 5.06
C THR A 207 8.51 -4.35 4.82
N ALA A 208 8.62 -5.57 5.36
CA ALA A 208 7.56 -6.55 5.32
C ALA A 208 6.33 -6.06 6.08
N LEU A 209 5.16 -6.22 5.48
CA LEU A 209 3.92 -6.32 6.25
C LEU A 209 4.00 -7.63 7.05
N PRO A 210 3.95 -7.62 8.40
CA PRO A 210 3.82 -8.84 9.19
C PRO A 210 2.60 -9.71 8.78
N THR A 211 2.79 -10.65 7.86
CA THR A 211 1.76 -11.62 7.49
C THR A 211 1.45 -12.55 8.66
N ALA A 212 0.18 -12.92 8.79
CA ALA A 212 -0.15 -14.16 9.50
C ALA A 212 0.53 -15.31 8.76
N PRO A 213 1.12 -16.28 9.49
CA PRO A 213 1.58 -17.47 8.82
C PRO A 213 0.38 -18.12 8.08
N PRO A 214 0.61 -18.76 6.92
CA PRO A 214 -0.39 -19.66 6.36
C PRO A 214 -0.74 -20.69 7.44
N LEU A 215 -2.03 -20.98 7.60
CA LEU A 215 -2.53 -21.99 8.54
C LEU A 215 -1.73 -23.29 8.40
N ALA A 216 -0.87 -23.55 9.39
CA ALA A 216 -0.37 -24.87 9.71
C ALA A 216 -0.90 -25.24 11.09
N VAL A 217 -1.62 -26.36 11.12
CA VAL A 217 -2.10 -27.13 12.28
C VAL A 217 -0.94 -27.35 13.29
N PRO A 218 -1.22 -27.43 14.61
CA PRO A 218 -0.33 -26.99 15.69
C PRO A 218 0.88 -27.92 15.84
N THR A 219 2.01 -27.45 16.41
CA THR A 219 2.28 -27.55 17.85
C THR A 219 3.48 -26.67 18.23
N GLY A 220 3.37 -25.96 19.36
CA GLY A 220 4.53 -25.55 20.15
C GLY A 220 5.08 -24.13 19.91
N THR A 221 4.48 -23.16 20.60
CA THR A 221 5.07 -21.85 21.02
C THR A 221 5.53 -20.84 19.95
N LEU A 222 4.65 -19.83 19.78
CA LEU A 222 4.76 -18.44 19.30
C LEU A 222 5.42 -18.13 17.94
N PRO A 223 4.66 -17.47 17.05
CA PRO A 223 5.11 -16.20 16.47
C PRO A 223 4.07 -15.07 16.54
N ALA A 224 4.57 -13.84 16.54
CA ALA A 224 3.84 -12.58 16.70
C ALA A 224 2.72 -12.34 15.66
N ALA A 225 1.63 -11.76 16.16
CA ALA A 225 0.36 -11.50 15.47
C ALA A 225 0.44 -10.47 14.32
N SER A 226 -0.58 -10.52 13.47
CA SER A 226 -0.57 -10.09 12.08
C SER A 226 -1.35 -8.81 11.85
N ARG A 227 -0.71 -7.70 12.21
CA ARG A 227 -1.27 -6.36 12.35
C ARG A 227 -1.66 -5.63 11.04
N HIS A 228 -2.64 -6.10 10.25
CA HIS A 228 -3.02 -5.39 8.99
C HIS A 228 -4.51 -5.20 8.78
N ALA A 229 -4.93 -4.00 8.39
CA ALA A 229 -6.25 -3.83 7.79
C ALA A 229 -6.31 -4.64 6.48
N THR A 230 -7.29 -5.54 6.36
CA THR A 230 -7.55 -6.34 5.16
C THR A 230 -9.00 -6.17 4.75
N ARG A 231 -9.36 -6.41 3.48
CA ARG A 231 -10.76 -6.33 3.03
C ARG A 231 -11.74 -7.21 3.84
N SER A 232 -11.24 -8.19 4.61
CA SER A 232 -12.01 -9.23 5.30
C SER A 232 -11.83 -9.27 6.83
N GLY A 233 -11.30 -8.22 7.46
CA GLY A 233 -11.11 -8.22 8.92
C GLY A 233 -12.43 -8.21 9.69
N ARG A 234 -12.52 -9.05 10.73
CA ARG A 234 -13.72 -9.23 11.58
C ARG A 234 -13.68 -8.44 12.89
N TRP A 235 -12.55 -7.82 13.20
CA TRP A 235 -12.40 -7.02 14.40
C TRP A 235 -12.55 -5.54 14.09
N ALA A 236 -13.06 -4.80 15.06
CA ALA A 236 -13.17 -3.36 15.02
C ALA A 236 -12.77 -2.72 16.34
N VAL A 237 -12.41 -1.45 16.27
CA VAL A 237 -12.05 -0.60 17.41
C VAL A 237 -13.05 0.54 17.44
N GLU A 238 -13.84 0.62 18.51
CA GLU A 238 -14.75 1.72 18.79
C GLU A 238 -14.03 2.77 19.62
N LEU A 239 -13.78 3.94 19.03
CA LEU A 239 -13.03 5.02 19.67
C LEU A 239 -13.86 5.68 20.78
N ALA A 240 -15.11 6.01 20.46
CA ALA A 240 -16.08 6.54 21.41
C ALA A 240 -17.50 6.41 20.84
N THR A 241 -18.49 6.41 21.73
CA THR A 241 -19.89 6.65 21.39
C THR A 241 -20.31 7.97 22.02
N LEU A 242 -20.87 8.87 21.21
CA LEU A 242 -21.17 10.25 21.57
C LEU A 242 -22.62 10.57 21.21
N ASP A 243 -23.31 11.33 22.06
CA ASP A 243 -24.69 11.78 21.90
C ASP A 243 -24.81 13.11 21.13
N ASN A 244 -23.68 13.73 20.79
CA ASN A 244 -23.58 15.02 20.13
C ASN A 244 -22.88 14.92 18.76
N GLU A 245 -23.49 15.53 17.74
CA GLU A 245 -22.97 15.56 16.36
C GLU A 245 -21.64 16.30 16.26
N ALA A 246 -21.51 17.49 16.87
CA ALA A 246 -20.30 18.30 16.76
C ALA A 246 -19.07 17.61 17.39
N ALA A 247 -19.25 16.94 18.53
CA ALA A 247 -18.20 16.16 19.17
C ALA A 247 -17.80 14.94 18.32
N THR A 248 -18.79 14.29 17.69
CA THR A 248 -18.57 13.15 16.78
C THR A 248 -17.75 13.55 15.56
N LEU A 249 -18.13 14.63 14.87
CA LEU A 249 -17.41 15.12 13.70
C LEU A 249 -15.99 15.55 14.06
N SER A 250 -15.80 16.23 15.20
CA SER A 250 -14.47 16.59 15.69
C SER A 250 -13.57 15.36 15.95
N LEU A 251 -14.09 14.31 16.59
CA LEU A 251 -13.33 13.06 16.80
C LEU A 251 -13.03 12.36 15.48
N TYR A 252 -14.00 12.32 14.56
CA TYR A 252 -13.87 11.73 13.25
C TYR A 252 -12.76 12.41 12.43
N ASP A 253 -12.78 13.74 12.34
CA ASP A 253 -11.81 14.52 11.59
C ASP A 253 -10.40 14.39 12.18
N ARG A 254 -10.27 14.45 13.51
CA ARG A 254 -8.97 14.24 14.18
C ARG A 254 -8.40 12.85 13.92
N ALA A 255 -9.24 11.80 13.99
CA ALA A 255 -8.80 10.43 13.74
C ALA A 255 -8.35 10.23 12.28
N ARG A 256 -9.09 10.78 11.31
CA ARG A 256 -8.71 10.71 9.89
C ARG A 256 -7.46 11.52 9.58
N ALA A 257 -7.34 12.72 10.14
CA ALA A 257 -6.12 13.53 10.05
C ALA A 257 -4.90 12.79 10.62
N ALA A 258 -5.09 11.99 11.68
CA ALA A 258 -4.07 11.13 12.26
C ALA A 258 -3.79 9.84 11.45
N GLY A 259 -4.45 9.63 10.31
CA GLY A 259 -4.19 8.49 9.42
C GLY A 259 -4.97 7.21 9.77
N TYR A 260 -6.07 7.34 10.52
CA TYR A 260 -6.96 6.23 10.87
C TYR A 260 -8.27 6.30 10.07
N PRO A 261 -8.62 5.26 9.27
CA PRO A 261 -9.85 5.20 8.48
C PRO A 261 -11.07 4.84 9.32
N VAL A 262 -11.47 5.78 10.19
CA VAL A 262 -12.67 5.64 11.01
C VAL A 262 -13.95 5.91 10.22
N ARG A 263 -15.06 5.40 10.72
CA ARG A 263 -16.42 5.63 10.21
C ARG A 263 -17.35 5.99 11.36
N ILE A 264 -18.35 6.83 11.08
CA ILE A 264 -19.42 7.17 12.01
C ILE A 264 -20.57 6.18 11.80
N MET A 265 -20.97 5.48 12.86
CA MET A 265 -22.10 4.57 12.88
C MET A 265 -23.21 5.15 13.76
N PRO A 266 -24.32 5.66 13.19
CA PRO A 266 -25.46 6.10 13.99
C PRO A 266 -26.16 4.90 14.62
N ARG A 267 -26.57 5.05 15.88
CA ARG A 267 -27.30 4.07 16.68
C ARG A 267 -28.54 4.76 17.27
N ALA A 268 -29.73 4.29 16.90
CA ALA A 268 -30.96 4.82 17.49
C ALA A 268 -31.00 4.52 19.00
N THR A 269 -31.38 5.51 19.80
CA THR A 269 -31.63 5.33 21.23
C THR A 269 -33.09 4.95 21.48
N ALA A 270 -33.42 4.54 22.71
CA ALA A 270 -34.79 4.15 23.07
C ALA A 270 -35.76 5.34 23.11
N GLY A 271 -35.24 6.56 23.30
CA GLY A 271 -35.94 7.81 22.99
C GLY A 271 -35.66 8.20 21.54
N SER A 272 -36.41 9.13 20.96
CA SER A 272 -36.33 9.53 19.54
C SER A 272 -35.00 10.22 19.10
N GLY A 273 -33.86 9.84 19.66
CA GLY A 273 -32.53 10.37 19.37
C GLY A 273 -31.58 9.34 18.75
N TYR A 274 -30.35 9.79 18.45
CA TYR A 274 -29.27 8.97 17.91
C TYR A 274 -27.99 9.20 18.71
N ASP A 275 -27.33 8.11 19.07
CA ASP A 275 -25.92 8.12 19.47
C ASP A 275 -25.06 7.80 18.26
N TYR A 276 -23.84 8.31 18.22
CA TYR A 276 -22.92 8.09 17.12
C TYR A 276 -21.65 7.40 17.61
N THR A 277 -21.39 6.21 17.11
CA THR A 277 -20.16 5.47 17.39
C THR A 277 -19.13 5.76 16.31
N VAL A 278 -17.99 6.34 16.67
CA VAL A 278 -16.82 6.45 15.78
C VAL A 278 -16.01 5.15 15.90
N ARG A 279 -15.92 4.39 14.81
CA ARG A 279 -15.21 3.10 14.81
C ARG A 279 -14.30 2.89 13.61
N LEU A 280 -13.23 2.14 13.84
CA LEU A 280 -12.35 1.60 12.81
C LEU A 280 -12.67 0.12 12.62
N THR A 281 -12.81 -0.34 11.38
CA THR A 281 -13.21 -1.72 11.06
C THR A 281 -12.11 -2.45 10.28
N GLN A 282 -12.37 -3.69 9.86
CA GLN A 282 -11.51 -4.45 8.94
C GLN A 282 -10.16 -4.87 9.53
N LEU A 283 -10.11 -5.13 10.85
CA LEU A 283 -8.93 -5.65 11.53
C LEU A 283 -8.94 -7.19 11.58
N PRO A 284 -7.79 -7.86 11.42
CA PRO A 284 -7.76 -9.29 11.16
C PRO A 284 -7.82 -10.11 12.46
N THR A 285 -7.23 -9.61 13.55
CA THR A 285 -7.21 -10.30 14.85
C THR A 285 -7.54 -9.37 16.02
N GLN A 286 -7.92 -9.97 17.15
CA GLN A 286 -8.19 -9.25 18.40
C GLN A 286 -6.95 -8.52 18.93
N SER A 287 -5.79 -9.17 18.89
CA SER A 287 -4.54 -8.60 19.39
C SER A 287 -4.14 -7.37 18.58
N ASP A 288 -4.40 -7.38 17.27
CA ASP A 288 -4.10 -6.24 16.41
C ASP A 288 -5.06 -5.08 16.69
N ALA A 289 -6.34 -5.39 16.92
CA ALA A 289 -7.31 -4.40 17.34
C ALA A 289 -6.98 -3.79 18.72
N ALA A 290 -6.51 -4.59 19.68
CA ALA A 290 -6.10 -4.10 20.99
C ALA A 290 -4.83 -3.24 20.93
N ALA A 291 -3.81 -3.67 20.17
CA ALA A 291 -2.60 -2.88 19.96
C ALA A 291 -2.91 -1.54 19.28
N LEU A 292 -3.76 -1.57 18.25
CA LEU A 292 -4.21 -0.37 17.56
C LEU A 292 -5.04 0.53 18.48
N ALA A 293 -5.92 -0.02 19.31
CA ALA A 293 -6.68 0.75 20.30
C ALA A 293 -5.76 1.53 21.24
N ALA A 294 -4.73 0.88 21.80
CA ALA A 294 -3.75 1.55 22.65
C ALA A 294 -2.99 2.67 21.91
N GLN A 295 -2.59 2.41 20.66
CA GLN A 295 -1.91 3.41 19.82
C GLN A 295 -2.83 4.60 19.49
N ILE A 296 -4.10 4.35 19.17
CA ILE A 296 -5.09 5.39 18.90
C ILE A 296 -5.33 6.22 20.17
N ALA A 297 -5.48 5.58 21.34
CA ALA A 297 -5.67 6.26 22.61
C ALA A 297 -4.54 7.27 22.88
N GLN A 298 -3.29 6.82 22.70
CA GLN A 298 -2.11 7.66 22.88
C GLN A 298 -2.01 8.77 21.83
N SER A 299 -2.25 8.46 20.54
CA SER A 299 -2.11 9.43 19.46
C SER A 299 -3.19 10.52 19.46
N LEU A 300 -4.43 10.18 19.82
CA LEU A 300 -5.56 11.11 19.86
C LEU A 300 -5.82 11.71 21.24
N GLN A 301 -5.10 11.24 22.27
CA GLN A 301 -5.28 11.61 23.68
C GLN A 301 -6.73 11.37 24.13
N ILE A 302 -7.25 10.16 23.88
CA ILE A 302 -8.60 9.73 24.24
C ILE A 302 -8.55 8.55 25.22
N ALA A 303 -9.69 8.26 25.87
CA ALA A 303 -9.86 7.04 26.65
C ALA A 303 -9.61 5.79 25.78
N LEU A 304 -9.18 4.69 26.40
CA LEU A 304 -8.86 3.45 25.69
C LEU A 304 -10.07 2.97 24.87
N PRO A 305 -9.95 2.90 23.53
CA PRO A 305 -11.01 2.39 22.66
C PRO A 305 -11.41 0.94 22.98
N ILE A 306 -12.66 0.61 22.69
CA ILE A 306 -13.22 -0.73 22.91
C ILE A 306 -12.97 -1.59 21.68
N VAL A 307 -12.47 -2.82 21.89
CA VAL A 307 -12.31 -3.81 20.81
C VAL A 307 -13.56 -4.66 20.71
N VAL A 308 -14.15 -4.72 19.53
CA VAL A 308 -15.37 -5.49 19.26
C VAL A 308 -15.17 -6.48 18.12
N HIS A 309 -15.82 -7.63 18.22
CA HIS A 309 -15.92 -8.62 17.15
C HIS A 309 -17.19 -8.36 16.33
N HIS A 310 -17.07 -8.44 15.01
CA HIS A 310 -18.18 -8.37 14.05
C HIS A 310 -18.57 -9.77 13.56
#